data_AF-A0A6H5HB69-F1
#
_entry.id   AF-A0A6H5HB69-F1
#
_cell.length_a   1.000
_cell.length_b   1.000
_cell.length_c   1.000
_cell.angle_alpha   90.00
_cell.angle_beta   90.00
_cell.angle_gamma   90.00
#
_symmetry.space_group_name_H-M   'P 1'
#
loop_
_entity.id
_entity.type
_entity.pdbx_description
1 polymer ?
#
loop_
_entity_poly.entity_id
_entity_poly.type
_entity_poly.pdbx_seq_one_letter_code
_entity_poly.pdbx_strand_id
1 'polypeptide(L)'
;MARITSSRFGTLGGFQILVERFAPGKDVPVPIMHALIRPFGSCYDLLTVHTIEKYLMPIVKWIKENGVLQIVLRDSLHQPQYVEKLEKILRFVIKEKCLSLEDLDILWAAQHGKHEAIVKNVHDLLAKLAWDFSPEQLDHLFGCYQVRFAPWMGYI
;
A
#
# COMPACT_ATOMS: atom_id res chain seq x y z
N MET A 1 18.87 14.27 17.51
CA MET A 1 17.71 13.80 16.72
C MET A 1 16.65 13.29 17.68
N ALA A 2 15.51 13.97 17.79
CA ALA A 2 14.40 13.53 18.64
C ALA A 2 13.76 12.29 18.00
N ARG A 3 13.94 11.13 18.66
CA ARG A 3 13.36 9.85 18.23
C ARG A 3 11.83 9.97 18.37
N ILE A 4 11.06 9.58 17.35
CA ILE A 4 9.59 9.71 17.36
C ILE A 4 8.94 8.87 18.48
N THR A 5 9.61 7.83 18.99
CA THR A 5 9.20 7.14 20.24
C THR A 5 9.22 8.03 21.47
N SER A 6 10.14 9.00 21.51
CA SER A 6 10.25 10.04 22.53
C SER A 6 9.40 11.28 22.20
N SER A 7 8.65 11.25 21.08
CA SER A 7 7.67 12.29 20.81
C SER A 7 6.55 12.23 21.86
N ARG A 8 5.91 13.38 22.09
CA ARG A 8 4.75 13.48 23.00
C ARG A 8 3.64 12.49 22.65
N PHE A 9 3.53 12.09 21.38
CA PHE A 9 2.60 11.05 20.93
C PHE A 9 2.95 9.68 21.51
N GLY A 10 4.24 9.29 21.46
CA GLY A 10 4.71 8.02 21.99
C GLY A 10 4.60 7.93 23.51
N THR A 11 4.95 9.01 24.23
CA THR A 11 4.90 9.03 25.70
C THR A 11 3.48 9.04 26.27
N LEU A 12 2.49 9.49 25.48
CA LEU A 12 1.07 9.45 25.84
C LEU A 12 0.37 8.15 25.42
N GLY A 13 1.11 7.14 24.96
CA GLY A 13 0.52 5.86 24.54
C GLY A 13 -0.20 5.90 23.20
N GLY A 14 0.03 6.92 22.36
CA GLY A 14 -0.66 7.10 21.08
C GLY A 14 -0.47 5.92 20.12
N PHE A 15 0.69 5.26 20.15
CA PHE A 15 0.93 4.04 19.36
C PHE A 15 0.06 2.85 19.80
N GLN A 16 -0.23 2.74 21.10
CA GLN A 16 -1.08 1.67 21.63
C GLN A 16 -2.52 1.86 21.16
N ILE A 17 -3.04 3.09 21.29
CA ILE A 17 -4.36 3.48 20.81
C ILE A 17 -4.48 3.28 19.29
N LEU A 18 -3.40 3.55 18.55
CA LEU A 18 -3.35 3.33 17.11
C LEU A 18 -3.56 1.84 16.78
N VAL A 19 -2.80 0.94 17.42
CA VAL A 19 -2.92 -0.50 17.20
C VAL A 19 -4.32 -1.01 17.56
N GLU A 20 -4.89 -0.54 18.67
CA GLU A 20 -6.24 -0.94 19.11
C GLU A 20 -7.35 -0.58 18.10
N ARG A 21 -7.14 0.46 17.27
CA ARG A 21 -8.08 0.79 16.20
C ARG A 21 -8.05 -0.20 15.04
N PHE A 22 -6.92 -0.87 14.82
CA PHE A 22 -6.75 -1.93 13.83
C PHE A 22 -6.79 -3.31 14.50
N ALA A 23 -7.74 -3.52 15.41
CA ALA A 23 -7.94 -4.79 16.09
C ALA A 23 -8.86 -5.73 15.27
N PRO A 24 -8.75 -7.05 15.44
CA PRO A 24 -9.67 -8.01 14.82
C PRO A 24 -11.14 -7.67 15.12
N GLY A 25 -12.01 -7.74 14.11
CA GLY A 25 -13.44 -7.45 14.24
C GLY A 25 -13.83 -5.97 14.27
N LYS A 26 -12.87 -5.04 14.11
CA LYS A 26 -13.17 -3.62 13.85
C LYS A 26 -13.35 -3.38 12.36
N ASP A 27 -14.33 -2.55 11.99
CA ASP A 27 -14.42 -2.00 10.65
C ASP A 27 -13.79 -0.59 10.66
N VAL A 28 -12.76 -0.39 9.84
CA VAL A 28 -12.02 0.87 9.76
C VAL A 28 -12.16 1.41 8.34
N PRO A 29 -12.93 2.49 8.13
CA PRO A 29 -13.10 3.08 6.81
C PRO A 29 -11.77 3.52 6.19
N VAL A 30 -11.63 3.35 4.88
CA VAL A 30 -10.43 3.72 4.10
C VAL A 30 -9.93 5.16 4.37
N PRO A 31 -10.80 6.19 4.44
CA PRO A 31 -10.34 7.55 4.74
C PRO A 31 -9.67 7.67 6.12
N ILE A 32 -10.17 6.91 7.10
CA ILE A 32 -9.64 6.86 8.47
C ILE A 32 -8.32 6.09 8.48
N MET A 33 -8.24 4.93 7.79
CA MET A 33 -7.00 4.17 7.64
C MET A 33 -5.88 5.06 7.08
N HIS A 34 -6.14 5.75 5.97
CA HIS A 34 -5.19 6.67 5.38
C HIS A 34 -4.77 7.78 6.35
N ALA A 35 -5.73 8.41 7.05
CA ALA A 35 -5.43 9.49 7.98
C ALA A 35 -4.53 9.02 9.14
N LEU A 36 -4.75 7.80 9.63
CA LEU A 36 -3.99 7.21 10.73
C LEU A 36 -2.59 6.74 10.30
N ILE A 37 -2.44 6.20 9.09
CA ILE A 37 -1.16 5.65 8.60
C ILE A 37 -0.26 6.74 8.02
N ARG A 38 -0.83 7.77 7.37
CA ARG A 38 -0.09 8.81 6.63
C ARG A 38 1.07 9.44 7.43
N PRO A 39 0.90 9.87 8.69
CA PRO A 39 2.00 10.46 9.45
C PRO A 39 3.20 9.52 9.54
N PHE A 40 2.97 8.23 9.75
CA PHE A 40 4.01 7.22 9.92
C PHE A 40 4.66 6.81 8.60
N GLY A 41 3.89 6.78 7.50
CA GLY A 41 4.47 6.61 6.16
C GLY A 41 5.44 7.73 5.78
N SER A 42 5.11 8.99 6.12
CA SER A 42 5.97 10.15 5.83
C SER A 42 7.21 10.27 6.72
N CYS A 43 7.22 9.64 7.90
CA CYS A 43 8.36 9.67 8.83
C CYS A 43 8.97 8.28 9.08
N TYR A 44 8.70 7.32 8.20
CA TYR A 44 9.08 5.92 8.36
C TYR A 44 10.58 5.76 8.68
N ASP A 45 11.43 6.44 7.91
CA ASP A 45 12.89 6.35 8.05
C ASP A 45 13.42 7.01 9.35
N LEU A 46 12.54 7.69 10.12
CA LEU A 46 12.85 8.31 11.41
C LEU A 46 12.37 7.47 12.61
N LEU A 47 11.70 6.34 12.36
CA LEU A 47 11.22 5.42 13.39
C LEU A 47 12.32 4.41 13.77
N THR A 48 12.31 3.97 15.03
CA THR A 48 13.19 2.87 15.44
C THR A 48 12.60 1.54 14.99
N VAL A 49 13.48 0.57 14.69
CA VAL A 49 13.08 -0.83 14.37
C VAL A 49 12.10 -1.37 15.40
N HIS A 50 12.36 -1.17 16.70
CA HIS A 50 11.46 -1.60 17.76
C HIS A 50 10.04 -1.01 17.66
N THR A 51 9.91 0.26 17.24
CA THR A 51 8.60 0.91 17.07
C THR A 51 7.84 0.30 15.90
N ILE A 52 8.58 0.06 14.82
CA ILE A 52 8.06 -0.52 13.61
C ILE A 52 7.52 -1.93 13.91
N GLU A 53 8.36 -2.78 14.48
CA GLU A 53 7.99 -4.15 14.83
C GLU A 53 6.84 -4.21 15.84
N LYS A 54 6.85 -3.35 16.87
CA LYS A 54 5.87 -3.40 17.95
C LYS A 54 4.50 -2.82 17.57
N TYR A 55 4.47 -1.72 16.82
CA TYR A 55 3.24 -0.95 16.62
C TYR A 55 2.80 -0.86 15.16
N LEU A 56 3.73 -0.91 14.20
CA LEU A 56 3.41 -0.75 12.79
C LEU A 56 3.17 -2.08 12.08
N MET A 57 3.95 -3.11 12.39
CA MET A 57 3.75 -4.46 11.85
C MET A 57 2.38 -5.06 12.14
N PRO A 58 1.77 -4.91 13.35
CA PRO A 58 0.40 -5.37 13.58
C PRO A 58 -0.62 -4.72 12.64
N ILE A 59 -0.45 -3.43 12.32
CA ILE A 59 -1.33 -2.69 11.41
C ILE A 59 -1.16 -3.22 9.98
N VAL A 60 0.06 -3.47 9.53
CA VAL A 60 0.33 -4.05 8.20
C VAL A 60 -0.29 -5.44 8.07
N LYS A 61 -0.14 -6.30 9.08
CA LYS A 61 -0.79 -7.61 9.11
C LYS A 61 -2.30 -7.50 9.03
N TRP A 62 -2.88 -6.59 9.81
CA TRP A 62 -4.31 -6.34 9.79
C TRP A 62 -4.81 -5.89 8.40
N ILE A 63 -4.07 -5.00 7.72
CA ILE A 63 -4.39 -4.55 6.35
C ILE A 63 -4.45 -5.74 5.39
N LYS A 64 -3.49 -6.67 5.50
CA LYS A 64 -3.47 -7.89 4.66
C LYS A 64 -4.64 -8.82 4.98
N GLU A 65 -4.83 -9.15 6.25
CA GLU A 65 -5.82 -10.14 6.70
C GLU A 65 -7.26 -9.70 6.41
N ASN A 66 -7.55 -8.40 6.45
CA ASN A 66 -8.87 -7.86 6.15
C ASN A 66 -9.10 -7.61 4.65
N GLY A 67 -8.17 -8.02 3.78
CA GLY A 67 -8.28 -7.82 2.35
C GLY A 67 -8.40 -6.34 1.98
N VAL A 68 -7.84 -5.44 2.80
CA VAL A 68 -7.98 -3.98 2.62
C VAL A 68 -7.52 -3.61 1.23
N LEU A 69 -6.38 -4.14 0.77
CA LEU A 69 -5.86 -3.92 -0.58
C LEU A 69 -6.91 -4.21 -1.66
N GLN A 70 -7.67 -5.31 -1.55
CA GLN A 70 -8.74 -5.61 -2.51
C GLN A 70 -9.91 -4.62 -2.42
N ILE A 71 -10.28 -4.21 -1.20
CA ILE A 71 -11.35 -3.23 -0.98
C ILE A 71 -10.94 -1.88 -1.57
N VAL A 72 -9.71 -1.43 -1.28
CA VAL A 72 -9.26 -0.13 -1.77
C VAL A 72 -9.10 -0.08 -3.27
N LEU A 73 -8.88 -1.21 -3.94
CA LEU A 73 -8.74 -1.27 -5.39
C LEU A 73 -10.06 -1.34 -6.16
N ARG A 74 -11.18 -1.63 -5.52
CA ARG A 74 -12.46 -1.86 -6.21
C ARG A 74 -13.15 -0.58 -6.66
N ASP A 75 -13.14 0.46 -5.83
CA ASP A 75 -13.92 1.67 -6.07
C ASP A 75 -13.07 2.93 -5.82
N SER A 76 -13.30 3.95 -6.65
CA SER A 76 -12.62 5.27 -6.59
C SER A 76 -11.21 5.37 -7.19
N LEU A 77 -10.71 4.35 -7.90
CA LEU A 77 -9.45 4.46 -8.67
C LEU A 77 -9.49 5.53 -9.78
N HIS A 78 -10.67 5.96 -10.20
CA HIS A 78 -10.83 7.08 -11.12
C HIS A 78 -10.50 8.43 -10.47
N GLN A 79 -10.48 8.51 -9.13
CA GLN A 79 -10.19 9.73 -8.37
C GLN A 79 -8.70 9.80 -8.04
N PRO A 80 -7.94 10.76 -8.60
CA PRO A 80 -6.50 10.88 -8.36
C PRO A 80 -6.15 11.04 -6.87
N GLN A 81 -6.96 11.79 -6.11
CA GLN A 81 -6.73 12.02 -4.68
C GLN A 81 -6.87 10.74 -3.87
N TYR A 82 -7.67 9.78 -4.33
CA TYR A 82 -7.79 8.48 -3.69
C TYR A 82 -6.57 7.60 -4.00
N VAL A 83 -6.11 7.63 -5.25
CA VAL A 83 -4.91 6.91 -5.70
C VAL A 83 -3.66 7.40 -4.94
N GLU A 84 -3.54 8.70 -4.66
CA GLU A 84 -2.47 9.24 -3.80
C GLU A 84 -2.52 8.73 -2.35
N LYS A 85 -3.72 8.49 -1.81
CA LYS A 85 -3.86 7.91 -0.46
C LYS A 85 -3.45 6.44 -0.47
N LEU A 86 -3.87 5.72 -1.51
CA LEU A 86 -3.53 4.31 -1.73
C LEU A 86 -2.02 4.10 -1.89
N GLU A 87 -1.36 4.97 -2.65
CA GLU A 87 0.09 4.97 -2.86
C GLU A 87 0.86 4.96 -1.53
N LYS A 88 0.46 5.79 -0.56
CA LYS A 88 1.12 5.85 0.76
C LYS A 88 0.93 4.58 1.59
N ILE A 89 -0.26 3.97 1.50
CA ILE A 89 -0.56 2.71 2.20
C ILE A 89 0.25 1.58 1.56
N LEU A 90 0.26 1.49 0.24
CA LEU A 90 1.02 0.47 -0.50
C LEU A 90 2.52 0.60 -0.26
N ARG A 91 3.07 1.82 -0.34
CA ARG A 91 4.49 2.08 -0.05
C ARG A 91 4.88 1.59 1.34
N PHE A 92 4.00 1.78 2.31
CA PHE A 92 4.20 1.29 3.67
C PHE A 92 4.21 -0.25 3.75
N VAL A 93 3.27 -0.93 3.08
CA VAL A 93 3.23 -2.40 3.00
C VAL A 93 4.45 -2.97 2.28
N ILE A 94 4.94 -2.30 1.22
CA ILE A 94 6.12 -2.68 0.46
C ILE A 94 7.39 -2.56 1.31
N LYS A 95 7.57 -1.45 2.03
CA LYS A 95 8.72 -1.24 2.92
C LYS A 95 8.84 -2.32 3.99
N GLU A 96 7.70 -2.84 4.47
CA GLU A 96 7.65 -3.97 5.41
C GLU A 96 7.76 -5.35 4.76
N LYS A 97 8.10 -5.43 3.47
CA LYS A 97 8.23 -6.67 2.69
C LYS A 97 6.98 -7.55 2.77
N CYS A 98 5.82 -6.92 2.92
CA CYS A 98 4.55 -7.59 3.11
C CYS A 98 3.73 -7.66 1.82
N LEU A 99 4.13 -7.02 0.72
CA LEU A 99 3.42 -7.11 -0.55
C LEU A 99 3.79 -8.41 -1.28
N SER A 100 2.83 -9.33 -1.48
CA SER A 100 3.06 -10.57 -2.22
C SER A 100 2.90 -10.37 -3.74
N LEU A 101 3.31 -11.36 -4.53
CA LEU A 101 3.04 -11.37 -5.98
C LEU A 101 1.52 -11.44 -6.28
N GLU A 102 0.76 -12.16 -5.47
CA GLU A 102 -0.70 -12.20 -5.57
C GLU A 102 -1.33 -10.82 -5.31
N ASP A 103 -0.81 -10.06 -4.34
CA ASP A 103 -1.23 -8.67 -4.10
C ASP A 103 -0.96 -7.79 -5.34
N LEU A 104 0.17 -8.03 -6.04
CA LEU A 104 0.50 -7.37 -7.31
C LEU A 104 -0.42 -7.80 -8.47
N ASP A 105 -0.81 -9.07 -8.54
CA ASP A 105 -1.79 -9.55 -9.53
C ASP A 105 -3.14 -8.87 -9.33
N ILE A 106 -3.58 -8.70 -8.09
CA ILE A 106 -4.83 -7.99 -7.77
C ILE A 106 -4.71 -6.51 -8.17
N LEU A 107 -3.59 -5.85 -7.84
CA LEU A 107 -3.28 -4.48 -8.25
C LEU A 107 -3.33 -4.32 -9.77
N TRP A 108 -2.66 -5.21 -10.48
CA TRP A 108 -2.62 -5.21 -11.93
C TRP A 108 -4.00 -5.48 -12.53
N ALA A 109 -4.76 -6.42 -11.98
CA ALA A 109 -6.08 -6.79 -12.47
C ALA A 109 -7.16 -5.72 -12.24
N ALA A 110 -6.96 -4.81 -11.28
CA ALA A 110 -7.91 -3.74 -10.96
C ALA A 110 -8.24 -2.82 -12.15
N GLN A 111 -7.37 -2.75 -13.15
CA GLN A 111 -7.58 -1.97 -14.37
C GLN A 111 -8.36 -2.68 -15.47
N HIS A 112 -8.51 -4.01 -15.41
CA HIS A 112 -9.11 -4.78 -16.51
C HIS A 112 -10.59 -4.43 -16.69
N GLY A 113 -10.99 -4.16 -17.94
CA GLY A 113 -12.37 -3.79 -18.28
C GLY A 113 -12.83 -2.44 -17.71
N LYS A 114 -11.90 -1.58 -17.26
CA LYS A 114 -12.20 -0.25 -16.72
C LYS A 114 -11.89 0.86 -17.72
N HIS A 115 -12.43 2.06 -17.44
CA HIS A 115 -12.16 3.26 -18.23
C HIS A 115 -10.67 3.64 -18.25
N GLU A 116 -10.23 4.27 -19.35
CA GLU A 116 -8.83 4.66 -19.59
C GLU A 116 -8.21 5.47 -18.44
N ALA A 117 -8.99 6.34 -17.78
CA ALA A 117 -8.52 7.10 -16.62
C ALA A 117 -8.08 6.19 -15.46
N ILE A 118 -8.80 5.09 -15.20
CA ILE A 118 -8.45 4.11 -14.17
C ILE A 118 -7.18 3.37 -14.57
N VAL A 119 -7.09 2.94 -15.83
CA VAL A 119 -5.90 2.27 -16.38
C VAL A 119 -4.66 3.14 -16.19
N LYS A 120 -4.74 4.41 -16.60
CA LYS A 120 -3.66 5.39 -16.43
C LYS A 120 -3.28 5.56 -14.96
N ASN A 121 -4.25 5.70 -14.07
CA ASN A 121 -3.99 5.88 -12.64
C ASN A 121 -3.31 4.66 -12.00
N VAL A 122 -3.67 3.44 -12.41
CA VAL A 122 -3.01 2.21 -11.94
C VAL A 122 -1.56 2.15 -12.45
N HIS A 123 -1.31 2.50 -13.71
CA HIS A 123 0.06 2.56 -14.26
C HIS A 123 0.91 3.62 -13.55
N ASP A 124 0.37 4.83 -13.37
CA ASP A 124 1.06 5.91 -12.66
C ASP A 124 1.36 5.51 -11.20
N LEU A 125 0.45 4.78 -10.54
CA LEU A 125 0.65 4.25 -9.19
C LEU A 125 1.80 3.24 -9.16
N LEU A 126 1.80 2.25 -10.05
CA LEU A 126 2.86 1.24 -10.13
C LEU A 126 4.22 1.89 -10.46
N ALA A 127 4.25 2.87 -11.37
CA ALA A 127 5.47 3.59 -11.71
C ALA A 127 6.05 4.37 -10.51
N LYS A 128 5.18 4.99 -9.68
CA LYS A 128 5.60 5.69 -8.45
C LYS A 128 6.16 4.76 -7.38
N LEU A 129 5.73 3.50 -7.37
CA LEU A 129 6.15 2.47 -6.42
C LEU A 129 7.29 1.60 -6.96
N ALA A 130 7.65 1.72 -8.24
CA ALA A 130 8.62 0.86 -8.91
C ALA A 130 9.98 0.78 -8.20
N TRP A 131 10.45 1.90 -7.65
CA TRP A 131 11.72 1.96 -6.92
C TRP A 131 11.71 1.22 -5.58
N ASP A 132 10.52 0.97 -5.01
CA ASP A 132 10.36 0.29 -3.73
C ASP A 132 10.18 -1.23 -3.91
N PHE A 133 9.94 -1.72 -5.14
CA PHE A 133 9.74 -3.14 -5.42
C PHE A 133 11.04 -3.96 -5.41
N SER A 134 10.93 -5.24 -5.04
CA SER A 134 12.03 -6.20 -5.19
C SER A 134 12.25 -6.57 -6.66
N PRO A 135 13.43 -7.11 -7.04
CA PRO A 135 13.67 -7.59 -8.39
C PRO A 135 12.61 -8.59 -8.88
N GLU A 136 12.20 -9.52 -8.02
CA GLU A 136 11.18 -10.54 -8.35
C GLU A 136 9.80 -9.91 -8.61
N GLN A 137 9.45 -8.87 -7.85
CA GLN A 137 8.21 -8.11 -8.04
C GLN A 137 8.23 -7.31 -9.34
N LEU A 138 9.38 -6.73 -9.69
CA LEU A 138 9.57 -6.03 -10.96
C LEU A 138 9.48 -6.99 -12.15
N ASP A 139 10.18 -8.13 -12.09
CA ASP A 139 10.13 -9.16 -13.14
C ASP A 139 8.71 -9.68 -13.36
N HIS A 140 7.96 -9.90 -12.27
CA HIS A 140 6.55 -10.28 -12.33
C HIS A 140 5.69 -9.22 -13.04
N LEU A 141 5.85 -7.95 -12.67
CA LEU A 141 5.16 -6.84 -13.34
C LEU A 141 5.54 -6.73 -14.83
N PHE A 142 6.82 -6.92 -15.17
CA PHE A 142 7.27 -6.96 -16.58
C PHE A 142 6.57 -8.07 -17.36
N GLY A 143 6.41 -9.26 -16.76
CA GLY A 143 5.62 -10.35 -17.35
C GLY A 143 4.16 -9.94 -17.62
N CYS A 144 3.51 -9.25 -16.68
CA CYS A 144 2.15 -8.73 -16.87
C CYS A 144 2.06 -7.73 -18.04
N TYR A 145 3.05 -6.85 -18.20
CA TYR A 145 3.13 -5.95 -19.35
C TYR A 145 3.29 -6.75 -20.66
N GLN A 146 4.19 -7.72 -20.71
CA GLN A 146 4.43 -8.53 -21.91
C GLN A 146 3.16 -9.27 -22.38
N VAL A 147 2.41 -9.89 -21.46
CA VAL A 147 1.14 -10.58 -21.77
C VAL A 147 0.12 -9.61 -22.37
N ARG A 148 0.04 -8.38 -21.86
CA ARG A 148 -0.86 -7.34 -22.41
C ARG A 148 -0.46 -6.90 -23.82
N PHE A 149 0.84 -6.83 -24.11
CA PHE A 149 1.36 -6.47 -25.44
C PHE A 149 1.46 -7.66 -26.41
N ALA A 150 1.29 -8.90 -25.93
CA ALA A 150 1.35 -10.11 -26.75
C ALA A 150 0.40 -10.14 -27.97
N PRO A 151 -0.83 -9.58 -27.94
CA PRO A 151 -1.68 -9.52 -29.13
C PRO A 151 -1.09 -8.67 -30.28
N TRP A 152 -0.09 -7.83 -30.01
CA TRP A 152 0.58 -6.99 -31.00
C TRP A 152 1.94 -7.54 -31.47
N MET A 153 2.52 -8.51 -30.75
CA MET A 153 3.80 -9.14 -31.09
C MET A 153 3.64 -10.40 -31.95
N GLY A 154 2.39 -10.81 -32.25
CA GLY A 154 2.08 -11.92 -33.16
C GLY A 154 2.08 -11.56 -34.66
N TYR A 155 2.56 -10.36 -35.02
CA TYR A 155 2.72 -9.89 -36.40
C TYR A 155 4.09 -9.21 -36.60
N ILE A 156 5.16 -9.92 -36.25
CA ILE A 156 6.49 -9.65 -36.80
C ILE A 156 7.02 -10.95 -37.40
#